data_AF-A0A3E2B5R6-F1
#
_entry.id   AF-A0A3E2B5R6-F1
#
_cell.length_a   1.000
_cell.length_b   1.000
_cell.length_c   1.000
_cell.angle_alpha   90.00
_cell.angle_beta   90.00
_cell.angle_gamma   90.00
#
_symmetry.space_group_name_H-M   'P 1'
#
loop_
_entity.id
_entity.type
_entity.pdbx_description
1 polymer ?
#
loop_
_entity_poly.entity_id
_entity_poly.type
_entity_poly.pdbx_seq_one_letter_code
_entity_poly.pdbx_strand_id
1 'polypeptide(L)'
;MKTRLKDLYNCFYTPPEFSEQKQEVEECHQALIQVLEKPERRLVLRIIDAQSLMAEERSIDSFISGFELAWQLSMELNQYENERSVSRCTSKRSSSLSMSGMEEAI
;
A
#
# COMPACT_ATOMS: atom_id res chain seq x y z
N MET A 1 -0.04 -15.16 -3.77
CA MET A 1 0.56 -13.90 -3.26
C MET A 1 -0.51 -12.82 -3.08
N LYS A 2 -1.33 -12.52 -4.10
CA LYS A 2 -2.46 -11.58 -4.00
C LYS A 2 -3.46 -11.87 -2.86
N THR A 3 -3.69 -13.15 -2.54
CA THR A 3 -4.55 -13.56 -1.40
C THR A 3 -4.05 -13.05 -0.05
N ARG A 4 -2.75 -13.23 0.25
CA ARG A 4 -2.16 -12.74 1.51
C ARG A 4 -2.15 -11.21 1.62
N LEU A 5 -1.97 -10.50 0.50
CA LEU A 5 -2.03 -9.03 0.50
C LEU A 5 -3.46 -8.52 0.72
N LYS A 6 -4.46 -9.21 0.19
CA LYS A 6 -5.87 -8.91 0.47
C LYS A 6 -6.22 -9.17 1.94
N ASP A 7 -5.71 -10.25 2.53
CA ASP A 7 -5.88 -10.51 3.97
C ASP A 7 -5.25 -9.40 4.82
N LEU A 8 -4.05 -8.94 4.45
CA LEU A 8 -3.39 -7.78 5.06
C LEU A 8 -4.23 -6.51 4.93
N TYR A 9 -4.74 -6.21 3.73
CA TYR A 9 -5.65 -5.09 3.51
C TYR A 9 -6.84 -5.18 4.47
N ASN A 10 -7.50 -6.33 4.58
CA ASN A 10 -8.64 -6.52 5.48
C ASN A 10 -8.29 -6.32 6.96
N CYS A 11 -7.06 -6.65 7.38
CA CYS A 11 -6.61 -6.44 8.76
C CYS A 11 -6.31 -4.97 9.09
N PHE A 12 -5.82 -4.19 8.12
CA PHE A 12 -5.38 -2.81 8.35
C PHE A 12 -6.38 -1.75 7.87
N TYR A 13 -7.28 -2.11 6.95
CA TYR A 13 -8.28 -1.19 6.45
C TYR A 13 -9.31 -0.87 7.52
N THR A 14 -9.38 0.41 7.89
CA THR A 14 -10.44 0.94 8.72
C THR A 14 -11.37 1.76 7.81
N PRO A 15 -12.63 1.33 7.62
CA PRO A 15 -13.58 2.10 6.84
C PRO A 15 -13.69 3.53 7.40
N PRO A 16 -13.58 4.56 6.55
CA PRO A 16 -13.79 5.93 6.99
C PRO A 16 -15.24 6.15 7.43
N GLU A 17 -15.45 7.06 8.38
CA GLU A 17 -16.80 7.51 8.68
C GLU A 17 -17.28 8.51 7.63
N PHE A 18 -18.43 8.21 7.06
CA PHE A 18 -19.04 8.97 5.97
C PHE A 18 -20.41 9.53 6.38
N SER A 19 -20.53 10.11 7.58
CA SER A 19 -21.83 10.49 8.16
C SER A 19 -22.62 11.45 7.27
N GLU A 20 -21.96 12.46 6.70
CA GLU A 20 -22.59 13.44 5.80
C GLU A 20 -23.01 12.79 4.47
N GLN A 21 -22.13 12.00 3.87
CA GLN A 21 -22.41 11.34 2.59
C GLN A 21 -23.49 10.26 2.75
N LYS A 22 -23.51 9.54 3.88
CA LYS A 22 -24.58 8.59 4.21
C LYS A 22 -25.93 9.29 4.31
N GLN A 23 -25.97 10.48 4.93
CA GLN A 23 -27.19 11.28 5.00
C GLN A 23 -27.62 11.78 3.62
N GLU A 24 -26.70 12.31 2.82
CA GLU A 24 -26.97 12.76 1.45
C GLU A 24 -27.52 11.62 0.58
N VAL A 25 -26.95 10.42 0.67
CA VAL A 25 -27.43 9.24 -0.06
C VAL A 25 -28.87 8.88 0.33
N GLU A 26 -29.20 8.95 1.62
CA GLU A 26 -30.56 8.68 2.10
C GLU A 26 -31.57 9.72 1.61
N GLU A 27 -31.22 11.01 1.69
CA GLU A 27 -32.05 12.11 1.16
C GLU A 27 -32.27 11.96 -0.35
N CYS A 28 -31.22 11.65 -1.11
CA CYS A 28 -31.31 11.36 -2.55
C CYS A 28 -32.21 10.15 -2.83
N HIS A 29 -32.06 9.06 -2.05
CA HIS A 29 -32.87 7.87 -2.19
C HIS A 29 -34.37 8.16 -1.97
N GLN A 30 -34.70 8.97 -0.95
CA GLN A 30 -36.07 9.41 -0.67
C GLN A 30 -36.63 10.32 -1.77
N ALA A 31 -35.82 11.17 -2.38
CA ALA A 31 -36.25 11.96 -3.54
C ALA A 31 -36.52 11.06 -4.76
N LEU A 32 -35.64 10.10 -5.03
CA LEU A 32 -35.76 9.20 -6.19
C LEU A 32 -36.94 8.24 -6.08
N ILE A 33 -37.30 7.77 -4.88
CA ILE A 33 -38.44 6.86 -4.68
C ILE A 33 -39.79 7.52 -4.99
N GLN A 34 -39.87 8.85 -4.92
CA GLN A 34 -41.09 9.61 -5.22
C GLN A 34 -41.29 9.85 -6.72
N VAL A 35 -40.20 9.91 -7.48
CA VAL A 35 -40.21 10.33 -8.90
C VAL A 35 -40.08 9.15 -9.87
N LEU A 36 -39.29 8.14 -9.53
CA LEU A 36 -38.99 7.01 -10.43
C LEU A 36 -39.98 5.86 -10.28
N GLU A 37 -40.27 5.13 -11.36
CA GLU A 37 -41.01 3.86 -11.27
C GLU A 37 -40.09 2.71 -10.82
N LYS A 38 -40.67 1.53 -10.60
CA LYS A 38 -39.93 0.35 -10.11
C LYS A 38 -38.76 -0.08 -11.01
N PRO A 39 -38.86 -0.10 -12.35
CA PRO A 39 -37.73 -0.54 -13.18
C PRO A 39 -36.55 0.42 -13.14
N GLU A 40 -36.77 1.73 -13.11
CA GLU A 40 -35.72 2.75 -13.05
C GLU A 40 -35.00 2.72 -11.71
N ARG A 41 -35.73 2.55 -10.60
CA ARG A 41 -35.11 2.37 -9.27
C ARG A 41 -34.15 1.18 -9.25
N ARG A 42 -34.51 0.07 -9.90
CA ARG A 42 -33.64 -1.10 -10.00
C ARG A 42 -32.36 -0.79 -10.80
N LEU A 43 -32.44 0.01 -11.85
CA LEU A 43 -31.27 0.42 -12.62
C LEU A 43 -30.34 1.30 -11.78
N VAL A 44 -30.89 2.27 -11.03
CA VAL A 44 -30.11 3.12 -10.13
C VAL A 44 -29.37 2.29 -9.08
N LEU A 45 -30.07 1.36 -8.40
CA LEU A 45 -29.43 0.47 -7.42
C LEU A 45 -28.28 -0.35 -8.03
N ARG A 46 -28.47 -0.88 -9.24
CA ARG A 46 -27.40 -1.61 -9.95
C ARG A 46 -26.21 -0.72 -10.30
N ILE A 47 -26.43 0.55 -10.62
CA ILE A 47 -25.34 1.51 -10.87
C ILE A 47 -24.56 1.75 -9.58
N ILE A 48 -25.25 1.97 -8.45
CA ILE A 48 -24.63 2.19 -7.14
C ILE A 48 -23.82 0.96 -6.71
N ASP A 49 -24.38 -0.25 -6.86
CA ASP A 49 -23.67 -1.51 -6.55
C ASP A 49 -22.41 -1.64 -7.39
N ALA A 50 -22.49 -1.37 -8.71
CA ALA A 50 -21.35 -1.43 -9.61
C ALA A 50 -20.28 -0.39 -9.25
N GLN A 51 -20.67 0.85 -8.94
CA GLN A 51 -19.75 1.91 -8.52
C GLN A 51 -19.06 1.55 -7.19
N SER A 52 -19.80 0.98 -6.25
CA SER A 52 -19.27 0.54 -4.95
C SER A 52 -18.22 -0.56 -5.12
N LEU A 53 -18.51 -1.56 -5.96
CA LEU A 53 -17.56 -2.61 -6.29
C LEU A 53 -16.30 -2.05 -6.99
N MET A 54 -16.47 -1.13 -7.96
CA MET A 54 -15.33 -0.49 -8.63
C MET A 54 -14.45 0.31 -7.66
N ALA A 55 -15.05 0.97 -6.66
CA ALA A 55 -14.32 1.70 -5.64
C ALA A 55 -13.54 0.76 -4.72
N GLU A 56 -14.14 -0.37 -4.31
CA GLU A 56 -13.47 -1.38 -3.49
C GLU A 56 -12.29 -2.03 -4.23
N GLU A 57 -12.51 -2.48 -5.46
CA GLU A 57 -11.44 -3.08 -6.29
C GLU A 57 -10.29 -2.09 -6.51
N ARG A 58 -10.60 -0.80 -6.75
CA ARG A 58 -9.58 0.25 -6.89
C ARG A 58 -8.80 0.49 -5.60
N SER A 59 -9.47 0.44 -4.44
CA SER A 59 -8.81 0.57 -3.14
C SER A 59 -7.80 -0.56 -2.92
N ILE A 60 -8.21 -1.81 -3.19
CA ILE A 60 -7.36 -2.99 -3.07
C ILE A 60 -6.18 -2.93 -4.05
N ASP A 61 -6.44 -2.56 -5.31
CA ASP A 61 -5.41 -2.45 -6.34
C ASP A 61 -4.36 -1.37 -5.99
N SER A 62 -4.82 -0.24 -5.48
CA SER A 62 -3.95 0.85 -5.01
C SER A 62 -3.09 0.40 -3.82
N PHE A 63 -3.68 -0.33 -2.87
CA PHE A 63 -2.95 -0.87 -1.72
C PHE A 63 -1.86 -1.86 -2.15
N ILE A 64 -2.19 -2.80 -3.04
CA ILE A 64 -1.24 -3.79 -3.55
C ILE A 64 -0.08 -3.08 -4.29
N SER A 65 -0.39 -2.14 -5.17
CA SER A 65 0.61 -1.37 -5.90
C SER A 65 1.53 -0.57 -4.97
N GLY A 66 0.95 0.06 -3.95
CA GLY A 66 1.71 0.78 -2.92
C GLY A 66 2.62 -0.14 -2.10
N PHE A 67 2.14 -1.33 -1.73
CA PHE A 67 2.94 -2.32 -1.02
C PHE A 67 4.10 -2.83 -1.88
N GLU A 68 3.86 -3.15 -3.14
CA GLU A 68 4.90 -3.60 -4.07
C GLU A 68 5.99 -2.54 -4.23
N LEU A 69 5.61 -1.27 -4.37
CA LEU A 69 6.56 -0.16 -4.43
C LEU A 69 7.37 -0.03 -3.13
N ALA A 70 6.72 -0.05 -1.97
CA ALA A 70 7.40 0.05 -0.68
C ALA A 70 8.37 -1.14 -0.46
N TRP A 71 7.98 -2.33 -0.89
CA TRP A 71 8.82 -3.53 -0.84
C TRP A 71 10.07 -3.39 -1.71
N GLN A 72 9.92 -2.90 -2.95
CA GLN A 72 11.06 -2.64 -3.84
C GLN A 72 12.04 -1.63 -3.25
N LEU A 73 11.53 -0.50 -2.75
CA LEU A 73 12.36 0.53 -2.10
C LEU A 73 13.09 -0.02 -0.87
N SER A 74 12.44 -0.86 -0.07
CA SER A 74 13.06 -1.52 1.09
C SER A 74 14.22 -2.44 0.68
N MET A 75 14.02 -3.23 -0.38
CA MET A 75 15.08 -4.08 -0.92
C MET A 75 16.27 -3.26 -1.44
N GLU A 76 16.00 -2.17 -2.15
CA GLU A 76 17.03 -1.27 -2.69
C GLU A 76 17.85 -0.60 -1.56
N LEU A 77 17.19 -0.10 -0.52
CA LEU A 77 17.85 0.48 0.66
C LEU A 77 18.67 -0.55 1.42
N ASN A 78 18.14 -1.77 1.60
CA ASN A 78 18.87 -2.85 2.25
C ASN A 78 20.10 -3.27 1.43
N GLN A 79 20.01 -3.30 0.11
CA GLN A 79 21.17 -3.55 -0.75
C GLN A 79 22.24 -2.46 -0.57
N TYR A 80 21.83 -1.19 -0.59
CA TYR A 80 22.73 -0.06 -0.36
C TYR A 80 23.43 -0.13 1.00
N GLU A 81 22.70 -0.50 2.08
CA GLU A 81 23.29 -0.68 3.40
C GLU A 81 24.31 -1.83 3.42
N ASN A 82 24.00 -2.96 2.78
CA ASN A 82 24.89 -4.11 2.68
C ASN A 82 26.18 -3.77 1.91
N GLU A 83 26.08 -3.09 0.76
CA GLU A 83 27.24 -2.63 -0.02
C GLU A 83 28.13 -1.68 0.78
N ARG A 84 27.52 -0.73 1.52
CA ARG A 84 28.23 0.20 2.40
C ARG A 84 28.93 -0.52 3.56
N SER A 85 28.29 -1.56 4.10
CA SER A 85 28.84 -2.39 5.18
C SER A 85 30.05 -3.19 4.71
N VAL A 86 29.99 -3.79 3.52
CA VAL A 86 31.11 -4.51 2.90
C VAL A 86 32.28 -3.58 2.61
N SER A 87 32.02 -2.38 2.08
CA SER A 87 33.05 -1.34 1.87
C SER A 87 33.75 -0.95 3.17
N ARG A 88 33.00 -0.79 4.28
CA ARG A 88 33.59 -0.48 5.59
C ARG A 88 34.42 -1.63 6.16
N CYS A 89 33.99 -2.88 5.98
CA CYS A 89 34.74 -4.05 6.42
C CYS A 89 36.03 -4.25 5.62
N THR A 90 36.00 -4.01 4.30
CA THR A 90 37.19 -4.10 3.45
C THR A 90 38.20 -3.00 3.77
N SER A 91 37.75 -1.75 3.95
CA SER A 91 38.61 -0.64 4.39
C SER A 91 39.30 -0.92 5.73
N LYS A 92 38.58 -1.43 6.74
CA LYS A 92 39.18 -1.78 8.04
C LYS A 92 40.22 -2.90 7.94
N ARG A 93 39.98 -3.90 7.08
CA ARG A 93 40.90 -5.04 6.87
C ARG A 93 42.16 -4.62 6.13
N SER A 94 42.04 -3.71 5.16
CA SER A 94 43.17 -3.09 4.47
C SER A 94 44.01 -2.25 5.43
N SER A 95 43.39 -1.44 6.30
CA SER A 95 44.10 -0.63 7.30
C SER A 95 44.80 -1.46 8.38
N SER A 96 44.26 -2.62 8.76
CA SER A 96 44.93 -3.53 9.70
C SER A 96 46.12 -4.27 9.10
N LEU A 97 46.12 -4.53 7.80
CA LEU A 97 47.23 -5.19 7.10
C LEU A 97 48.40 -4.24 6.83
N SER A 98 48.14 -2.94 6.65
CA SER A 98 49.19 -1.94 6.48
C SER A 98 49.89 -1.53 7.77
N MET A 99 49.31 -1.81 8.95
CA MET A 99 49.95 -1.54 10.25
C MET A 99 50.81 -2.70 10.77
N SER A 100 50.62 -3.94 10.30
CA SER A 100 51.47 -5.08 10.74
C SER A 100 52.83 -5.17 10.01
N GLY A 101 53.13 -4.25 9.08
CA GLY A 101 54.40 -4.21 8.34
C GLY A 101 55.42 -3.20 8.89
N MET A 102 55.13 -2.52 10.00
CA MET A 102 55.95 -1.46 10.59
C MET A 102 56.54 -1.81 11.98
N GLU A 103 56.40 -3.06 12.44
CA GLU A 103 56.93 -3.51 13.76
C GLU A 103 58.19 -4.41 13.70
N GLU A 104 58.83 -4.58 12.53
CA GLU A 104 60.17 -5.21 12.43
C GLU A 104 61.23 -4.21 11.93
N ALA A 105 61.43 -3.12 12.67
CA ALA A 105 62.57 -2.22 12.46
C ALA A 105 62.94 -1.48 13.75
N ILE A 106 63.43 -2.22 14.76
CA ILE A 106 64.30 -1.69 15.83
C ILE A 106 65.42 -2.70 16.09
#